data_AF-A0A5M3MJG2-F1
#
_entry.id   AF-A0A5M3MJG2-F1
#
_cell.length_a   1.000
_cell.length_b   1.000
_cell.length_c   1.000
_cell.angle_alpha   90.00
_cell.angle_beta   90.00
_cell.angle_gamma   90.00
#
_symmetry.space_group_name_H-M   'P 1'
#
loop_
_entity.id
_entity.type
_entity.pdbx_description
1 polymer ?
#
loop_
_entity_poly.entity_id
_entity_poly.type
_entity_poly.pdbx_seq_one_letter_code
_entity_poly.pdbx_strand_id
1 'polypeptide(L)'
;MHRALEITEILELIVNNVQTTKALMNLAQTSKSFKEPAINGIYSSLAFWFEIIKCLPHDLRKFQQDKQPKGAFRGNRQPQFTISLKRKMKECDWDLLRSHAAKVRAIGFREPEQHRYHRQSLELEGWDSYTSHPPSSV
;
A
#
# COMPACT_ATOMS: atom_id res chain seq x y z
N MET A 1 11.50 -9.68 24.12
CA MET A 1 10.25 -10.03 23.42
C MET A 1 9.69 -11.29 24.06
N HIS A 2 8.37 -11.47 24.10
CA HIS A 2 7.75 -12.69 24.63
C HIS A 2 7.95 -13.85 23.64
N ARG A 3 8.38 -15.04 24.08
CA ARG A 3 8.68 -16.19 23.21
C ARG A 3 7.52 -16.60 22.29
N ALA A 4 6.28 -16.37 22.73
CA ALA A 4 5.10 -16.63 21.90
C ALA A 4 5.07 -15.81 20.59
N LEU A 5 5.75 -14.65 20.54
CA LEU A 5 5.85 -13.82 19.34
C LEU A 5 7.02 -14.22 18.41
N GLU A 6 7.75 -15.29 18.74
CA GLU A 6 8.77 -15.88 17.87
C GLU A 6 8.18 -16.96 16.95
N ILE A 7 6.93 -17.36 17.19
CA ILE A 7 6.21 -18.35 16.38
C ILE A 7 5.50 -17.61 15.24
N THR A 8 5.99 -17.78 14.02
CA THR A 8 5.49 -17.08 12.82
C THR A 8 3.99 -17.30 12.60
N GLU A 9 3.49 -18.51 12.84
CA GLU A 9 2.09 -18.88 12.68
C GLU A 9 1.17 -18.07 13.61
N ILE A 10 1.64 -17.75 14.82
CA ILE A 10 0.89 -16.89 15.75
C ILE A 10 0.85 -15.46 15.23
N LEU A 11 1.96 -14.95 14.69
CA LEU A 11 2.01 -13.61 14.09
C LEU A 11 1.08 -13.50 12.89
N GLU A 12 1.10 -14.50 12.01
CA GLU A 12 0.20 -14.58 10.85
C GLU A 12 -1.27 -14.67 11.28
N LEU A 13 -1.58 -15.49 12.29
CA LEU A 13 -2.93 -15.59 12.82
C LEU A 13 -3.42 -14.24 13.37
N ILE A 14 -2.58 -13.52 14.13
CA ILE A 14 -2.93 -12.19 14.64
C ILE A 14 -3.18 -11.24 13.47
N VAL A 15 -2.27 -11.16 12.51
CA VAL A 15 -2.38 -10.27 11.33
C VAL A 15 -3.63 -10.57 10.51
N ASN A 16 -3.94 -11.85 10.27
CA ASN A 16 -5.11 -12.28 9.50
C ASN A 16 -6.44 -11.91 10.19
N ASN A 17 -6.43 -11.72 11.51
CA ASN A 17 -7.61 -11.28 12.27
C ASN A 17 -7.74 -9.74 12.34
N VAL A 18 -6.75 -8.98 11.86
CA VAL A 18 -6.81 -7.50 11.82
C VAL A 18 -7.49 -7.03 10.53
N GLN A 19 -8.72 -6.54 10.67
CA GLN A 19 -9.55 -6.15 9.52
C GLN A 19 -9.18 -4.80 8.88
N THR A 20 -8.48 -3.92 9.62
CA THR A 20 -8.20 -2.55 9.14
C THR A 20 -6.75 -2.37 8.74
N THR A 21 -6.52 -1.82 7.55
CA THR A 21 -5.18 -1.47 7.05
C THR A 21 -4.44 -0.55 8.02
N LYS A 22 -5.16 0.39 8.67
CA LYS A 22 -4.59 1.29 9.68
C LYS A 22 -4.02 0.52 10.89
N ALA A 23 -4.74 -0.49 11.39
CA ALA A 23 -4.24 -1.29 12.50
C ALA A 23 -3.04 -2.15 12.09
N LEU A 24 -3.01 -2.69 10.87
CA LEU A 24 -1.84 -3.39 10.32
C LEU A 24 -0.63 -2.45 10.21
N MET A 25 -0.82 -1.22 9.73
CA MET A 25 0.25 -0.22 9.69
C MET A 25 0.77 0.09 11.09
N ASN A 26 -0.12 0.26 12.07
CA ASN A 26 0.29 0.49 13.47
C ASN A 26 1.08 -0.72 14.02
N LEU A 27 0.69 -1.95 13.69
CA LEU A 27 1.43 -3.16 14.08
C LEU A 27 2.84 -3.19 13.47
N ALA A 28 2.97 -2.85 12.18
CA ALA A 28 4.26 -2.79 11.50
C ALA A 28 5.21 -1.74 12.12
N GLN A 29 4.65 -0.64 12.63
CA GLN A 29 5.37 0.45 13.28
C GLN A 29 5.80 0.11 14.71
N THR A 30 4.94 -0.58 15.46
CA THR A 30 5.13 -0.80 16.91
C THR A 30 6.09 -1.96 17.21
N SER A 31 6.21 -2.95 16.33
CA SER A 31 7.05 -4.12 16.58
C SER A 31 7.77 -4.63 15.34
N LYS A 32 9.08 -4.87 15.47
CA LYS A 32 9.92 -5.45 14.41
C LYS A 32 9.44 -6.84 13.97
N SER A 33 8.94 -7.66 14.90
CA SER A 33 8.42 -9.01 14.58
C SER A 33 7.14 -8.95 13.75
N PHE A 34 6.33 -7.91 13.93
CA PHE A 34 5.11 -7.71 13.14
C PHE A 34 5.36 -6.98 11.83
N LYS A 35 6.53 -6.37 11.63
CA LYS A 35 6.83 -5.56 10.43
C LYS A 35 6.56 -6.33 9.15
N GLU A 36 7.15 -7.50 8.99
CA GLU A 36 6.99 -8.29 7.76
C GLU A 36 5.60 -8.94 7.64
N PRO A 37 5.07 -9.64 8.67
CA PRO A 37 3.71 -10.18 8.62
C PRO A 37 2.65 -9.12 8.33
N ALA A 38 2.72 -7.95 8.97
CA ALA A 38 1.76 -6.88 8.76
C ALA A 38 1.87 -6.27 7.35
N ILE A 39 3.09 -6.09 6.82
CA ILE A 39 3.28 -5.68 5.42
C ILE A 39 2.67 -6.73 4.48
N ASN A 40 2.88 -8.02 4.73
CA ASN A 40 2.28 -9.09 3.94
C ASN A 40 0.75 -9.02 3.98
N GLY A 41 0.16 -8.79 5.17
CA GLY A 41 -1.27 -8.58 5.33
C GLY A 41 -1.78 -7.37 4.55
N ILE A 42 -1.08 -6.23 4.61
CA ILE A 42 -1.44 -4.99 3.91
C ILE A 42 -1.47 -5.20 2.39
N TYR A 43 -0.47 -5.88 1.83
CA TYR A 43 -0.37 -6.08 0.38
C TYR A 43 -1.12 -7.34 -0.12
N SER A 44 -1.59 -8.22 0.77
CA SER A 44 -2.26 -9.47 0.39
C SER A 44 -3.53 -9.24 -0.45
N SER A 45 -4.29 -8.19 -0.15
CA SER A 45 -5.54 -7.84 -0.82
C SER A 45 -5.57 -6.35 -1.14
N LEU A 46 -5.42 -6.04 -2.42
CA LEU A 46 -5.43 -4.67 -2.92
C LEU A 46 -6.78 -4.33 -3.52
N ALA A 47 -7.31 -3.15 -3.16
CA ALA A 47 -8.53 -2.66 -3.80
C ALA A 47 -8.25 -2.27 -5.26
N PHE A 48 -7.08 -1.68 -5.51
CA PHE A 48 -6.65 -1.28 -6.85
C PHE A 48 -5.20 -1.68 -7.13
N TRP A 49 -4.93 -2.08 -8.39
CA TRP A 49 -3.58 -2.47 -8.82
C TRP A 49 -2.53 -1.37 -8.62
N PHE A 50 -2.93 -0.10 -8.72
CA PHE A 50 -2.02 1.03 -8.55
C PHE A 50 -1.51 1.21 -7.12
N GLU A 51 -2.10 0.53 -6.13
CA GLU A 51 -1.58 0.52 -4.76
C GLU A 51 -0.21 -0.15 -4.68
N ILE A 52 0.12 -1.05 -5.60
CA ILE A 52 1.48 -1.57 -5.75
C ILE A 52 2.44 -0.43 -6.11
N ILE A 53 2.04 0.47 -7.02
CA ILE A 53 2.88 1.63 -7.38
C ILE A 53 3.10 2.56 -6.17
N LYS A 54 2.18 2.57 -5.20
CA LYS A 54 2.35 3.31 -3.93
C LYS A 54 3.46 2.76 -3.03
N CYS A 55 4.06 1.60 -3.34
CA CYS A 55 5.26 1.12 -2.64
C CYS A 55 6.56 1.74 -3.16
N LEU A 56 6.56 2.33 -4.35
CA LEU A 56 7.76 2.95 -4.93
C LEU A 56 8.25 4.17 -4.11
N PRO A 57 9.51 4.62 -4.27
CA PRO A 57 9.96 5.86 -3.66
C PRO A 57 9.18 7.10 -4.15
N HIS A 58 8.95 8.08 -3.28
CA HIS A 58 8.19 9.29 -3.62
C HIS A 58 8.88 10.17 -4.68
N ASP A 59 10.21 10.17 -4.72
CA ASP A 59 11.00 10.84 -5.76
C ASP A 59 10.84 10.18 -7.13
N LEU A 60 10.43 8.90 -7.19
CA LEU A 60 10.24 8.18 -8.44
C LEU A 60 8.86 8.43 -9.08
N ARG A 61 7.81 8.68 -8.29
CA ARG A 61 6.42 8.77 -8.80
C ARG A 61 5.79 10.15 -8.64
N LYS A 62 4.78 10.42 -9.47
CA LYS A 62 3.90 11.58 -9.38
C LYS A 62 2.46 11.14 -9.65
N PHE A 63 1.57 11.38 -8.70
CA PHE A 63 0.13 11.24 -8.92
C PHE A 63 -0.43 12.58 -9.34
N GLN A 64 -1.12 12.61 -10.46
CA GLN A 64 -1.84 13.79 -10.94
C GLN A 64 -3.30 13.42 -11.08
N GLN A 65 -4.17 14.20 -10.45
CA GLN A 65 -5.59 14.14 -10.72
C GLN A 65 -5.85 15.00 -11.95
N ASP A 66 -6.42 14.41 -12.99
CA ASP A 66 -6.70 15.15 -14.20
C ASP A 66 -7.79 16.18 -13.92
N LYS A 67 -7.49 17.44 -14.26
CA LYS A 67 -8.48 18.51 -14.18
C LYS A 67 -9.60 18.14 -15.13
N GLN A 68 -10.83 18.03 -14.62
CA GLN A 68 -11.99 17.81 -15.48
C GLN A 68 -11.98 18.86 -16.61
N PRO A 69 -12.18 18.45 -17.88
CA PRO A 69 -12.27 19.40 -18.96
C PRO A 69 -13.36 20.42 -18.65
N LYS A 70 -13.06 21.72 -18.79
CA LYS A 70 -14.06 22.77 -18.64
C LYS A 70 -15.19 22.49 -19.64
N GLY A 71 -16.39 22.16 -19.15
CA GLY A 71 -17.55 21.82 -19.99
C GLY A 71 -17.86 20.33 -20.14
N ALA A 72 -17.09 19.42 -19.52
CA ALA A 72 -17.53 18.03 -19.43
C ALA A 72 -18.83 17.94 -18.62
N PHE A 73 -19.86 17.32 -19.21
CA PHE A 73 -21.12 17.03 -18.52
C PHE A 73 -20.84 16.40 -17.15
N ARG A 74 -21.54 16.86 -16.10
CA ARG A 74 -21.54 16.31 -14.73
C ARG A 74 -22.15 14.90 -14.67
N GLY A 75 -21.90 14.04 -15.66
CA GLY A 75 -22.10 12.60 -15.48
C GLY A 75 -21.14 12.10 -14.40
N ASN A 76 -21.49 10.99 -13.76
CA ASN A 76 -20.75 10.30 -12.70
C ASN A 76 -19.36 9.77 -13.15
N ARG A 77 -18.59 10.56 -13.90
CA ARG A 77 -17.22 10.22 -14.28
C ARG A 77 -16.36 10.33 -13.03
N GLN A 78 -15.86 9.18 -12.59
CA GLN A 78 -14.82 9.11 -11.59
C GLN A 78 -13.63 9.96 -12.06
N PRO A 79 -12.97 10.71 -11.15
CA PRO A 79 -11.78 11.45 -11.51
C PRO A 79 -10.73 10.50 -12.09
N GLN A 80 -10.17 10.88 -13.24
CA GLN A 80 -9.04 10.16 -13.82
C GLN A 80 -7.79 10.55 -13.04
N PHE A 81 -7.00 9.52 -12.70
CA PHE A 81 -5.70 9.70 -12.07
C PHE A 81 -4.65 9.23 -13.06
N THR A 82 -3.72 10.13 -13.37
CA THR A 82 -2.54 9.83 -14.17
C THR A 82 -1.36 9.61 -13.22
N ILE A 83 -0.70 8.47 -13.38
CA ILE A 83 0.53 8.14 -12.67
C ILE A 83 1.68 8.32 -13.65
N SER A 84 2.64 9.17 -13.30
CA SER A 84 3.87 9.33 -14.07
C SER A 84 5.10 9.06 -13.22
N LEU A 85 6.16 8.57 -13.86
CA LEU A 85 7.47 8.39 -13.23
C LEU A 85 8.31 9.65 -13.47
N LYS A 86 8.85 10.24 -12.39
CA LYS A 86 9.70 11.45 -12.44
C LYS A 86 11.12 11.16 -12.95
N ARG A 87 11.57 9.90 -12.83
CA ARG A 87 12.87 9.41 -13.30
C ARG A 87 12.74 7.97 -13.81
N LYS A 88 13.77 7.47 -14.50
CA LYS A 88 13.89 6.04 -14.80
C LYS A 88 14.01 5.24 -13.51
N MET A 89 13.39 4.06 -13.49
CA MET A 89 13.53 3.09 -12.41
C MET A 89 14.96 2.55 -12.39
N LYS A 90 15.55 2.49 -11.20
CA LYS A 90 16.80 1.79 -10.91
C LYS A 90 16.49 0.33 -10.57
N GLU A 91 17.50 -0.53 -10.59
CA GLU A 91 17.33 -1.95 -10.23
C GLU A 91 16.72 -2.11 -8.83
N CYS A 92 17.16 -1.31 -7.85
CA CYS A 92 16.59 -1.33 -6.50
C CYS A 92 15.11 -0.93 -6.43
N ASP A 93 14.63 -0.07 -7.34
CA ASP A 93 13.20 0.26 -7.41
C ASP A 93 12.39 -0.93 -7.96
N TRP A 94 12.98 -1.67 -8.93
CA TRP A 94 12.39 -2.90 -9.47
C TRP A 94 12.35 -4.03 -8.45
N ASP A 95 13.38 -4.16 -7.63
CA ASP A 95 13.42 -5.13 -6.51
C ASP A 95 12.32 -4.85 -5.50
N LEU A 96 12.15 -3.57 -5.14
CA LEU A 96 11.07 -3.15 -4.25
C LEU A 96 9.71 -3.50 -4.85
N LEU A 97 9.49 -3.13 -6.12
CA LEU A 97 8.25 -3.44 -6.82
C LEU A 97 7.97 -4.95 -6.85
N ARG A 98 8.97 -5.77 -7.21
CA ARG A 98 8.86 -7.24 -7.24
C ARG A 98 8.56 -7.81 -5.87
N SER A 99 9.26 -7.36 -4.83
CA SER A 99 9.08 -7.81 -3.45
C SER A 99 7.66 -7.55 -2.94
N HIS A 100 7.11 -6.36 -3.23
CA HIS A 100 5.73 -6.04 -2.86
C HIS A 100 4.71 -6.77 -3.73
N ALA A 101 4.93 -6.85 -5.05
CA ALA A 101 4.03 -7.54 -5.97
C ALA A 101 3.91 -9.04 -5.63
N ALA A 102 4.98 -9.69 -5.21
CA ALA A 102 4.99 -11.09 -4.80
C ALA A 102 4.07 -11.38 -3.58
N LYS A 103 3.73 -10.36 -2.79
CA LYS A 103 2.86 -10.47 -1.61
C LYS A 103 1.38 -10.36 -1.97
N VAL A 104 1.06 -9.89 -3.17
CA VAL A 104 -0.32 -9.65 -3.62
C VAL A 104 -0.97 -10.98 -3.98
N ARG A 105 -2.05 -11.33 -3.26
CA ARG A 105 -2.83 -12.54 -3.51
C ARG A 105 -4.09 -12.24 -4.33
N ALA A 106 -4.68 -11.04 -4.16
CA ALA A 106 -5.87 -10.62 -4.88
C ALA A 106 -5.85 -9.12 -5.21
N ILE A 107 -6.43 -8.76 -6.36
CA ILE A 107 -6.67 -7.38 -6.80
C ILE A 107 -8.15 -7.26 -7.19
N GLY A 108 -8.82 -6.20 -6.73
CA GLY A 108 -10.15 -5.82 -7.25
C GLY A 108 -11.35 -6.52 -6.59
N PHE A 109 -11.15 -7.18 -5.45
CA PHE A 109 -12.22 -7.85 -4.69
C PHE A 109 -12.52 -7.15 -3.36
N ARG A 110 -12.93 -5.88 -3.38
CA ARG A 110 -13.63 -5.31 -2.22
C ARG A 110 -15.09 -5.11 -2.56
N GLU A 111 -15.92 -5.72 -1.72
CA GLU A 111 -17.37 -5.56 -1.73
C GLU A 111 -17.74 -4.07 -1.77
N PRO A 112 -18.67 -3.66 -2.64
CA PRO A 112 -18.95 -2.25 -2.94
C PRO A 112 -19.43 -1.43 -1.73
N GLU A 113 -19.80 -2.06 -0.61
CA GLU A 113 -20.32 -1.36 0.56
C GLU A 113 -19.29 -0.48 1.27
N GLN A 114 -17.98 -0.78 1.16
CA GLN A 114 -16.92 0.02 1.79
C GLN A 114 -16.47 1.24 0.96
N HIS A 115 -16.94 1.40 -0.27
CA HIS A 115 -16.52 2.50 -1.15
C HIS A 115 -16.95 3.89 -0.67
N ARG A 116 -17.96 3.99 0.20
CA ARG A 116 -18.40 5.30 0.71
C ARG A 116 -17.39 6.00 1.62
N TYR A 117 -16.46 5.27 2.24
CA TYR A 117 -15.49 5.84 3.19
C TYR A 117 -14.08 6.04 2.60
N HIS A 118 -13.73 5.36 1.50
CA HIS A 118 -12.37 5.43 0.96
C HIS A 118 -12.06 6.71 0.18
N ARG A 119 -13.09 7.51 -0.14
CA ARG A 119 -12.93 8.81 -0.80
C ARG A 119 -12.18 9.84 0.05
N GLN A 120 -12.23 9.72 1.39
CA GLN A 120 -11.50 10.62 2.30
C GLN A 120 -10.10 10.09 2.65
N SER A 121 -9.86 8.77 2.69
CA SER A 121 -8.54 8.20 3.04
C SER A 121 -7.49 8.26 1.92
N LEU A 122 -7.85 8.80 0.75
CA LEU A 122 -6.87 9.17 -0.29
C LEU A 122 -6.11 10.46 0.08
N GLU A 123 -6.44 11.12 1.19
CA GLU A 123 -5.56 12.13 1.80
C GLU A 123 -4.24 11.46 2.22
N LEU A 124 -3.16 11.92 1.59
CA LEU A 124 -1.90 11.25 1.34
C LEU A 124 -0.99 10.99 2.56
N GLU A 125 -1.35 11.37 3.78
CA GLU A 125 -0.32 11.68 4.81
C GLU A 125 0.28 10.50 5.59
N GLY A 126 -0.20 9.26 5.42
CA GLY A 126 0.24 8.14 6.28
C GLY A 126 1.31 7.21 5.71
N TRP A 127 1.47 7.12 4.40
CA TRP A 127 2.25 6.05 3.75
C TRP A 127 3.71 6.39 3.51
N ASP A 128 4.06 7.67 3.53
CA ASP A 128 5.39 8.16 3.13
C ASP A 128 6.51 7.84 4.14
N SER A 129 6.18 7.30 5.32
CA SER A 129 7.13 7.00 6.40
C SER A 129 7.89 5.67 6.23
N TYR A 130 7.50 4.79 5.30
CA TYR A 130 8.01 3.41 5.25
C TYR A 130 9.06 3.13 4.16
N THR A 131 9.17 3.94 3.11
CA THR A 131 10.07 3.68 1.97
C THR A 131 11.49 4.24 2.16
N SER A 132 11.81 4.80 3.31
CA SER A 132 13.07 5.54 3.56
C SER A 132 14.22 4.72 4.15
N HIS A 133 14.06 3.41 4.34
CA HIS A 133 15.17 2.57 4.78
C HIS A 133 15.59 1.59 3.70
N PRO A 134 16.72 1.83 2.99
CA PRO A 134 17.34 0.80 2.19
C PRO A 134 17.71 -0.39 3.10
N PRO A 135 17.65 -1.64 2.61
CA PRO A 135 18.14 -2.78 3.37
C PRO A 135 19.60 -2.54 3.74
N SER A 136 19.90 -2.58 5.04
CA SER A 136 21.27 -2.58 5.53
C SER A 136 21.97 -3.78 4.92
N SER A 137 22.92 -3.53 4.02
CA SER A 137 23.80 -4.55 3.47
C SER A 137 24.56 -5.20 4.62
N VAL A 138 24.26 -6.48 4.86
CA VAL A 138 25.00 -7.41 5.75
C VAL A 138 26.21 -7.93 5.00
#